data_AF-A0A443KCR4-F1
#
_entry.id   AF-A0A443KCR4-F1
#
_cell.length_a   1.000
_cell.length_b   1.000
_cell.length_c   1.000
_cell.angle_alpha   90.00
_cell.angle_beta   90.00
_cell.angle_gamma   90.00
#
_symmetry.space_group_name_H-M   'P 1'
#
loop_
_entity.id
_entity.type
_entity.pdbx_description
1 polymer ?
#
loop_
_entity_poly.entity_id
_entity_poly.type
_entity_poly.pdbx_seq_one_letter_code
_entity_poly.pdbx_strand_id
1 'polypeptide(L)'
;MALKTGDICYSVQWTGTRIEYCEHVLRTIRTRKHLTYGYWWCKIPGVTWGKLSKTHGDYGWLPGAWPGFRRKHPIDRGRPYAASKLGALRDEIADLRVTIARYGADEPYDEDGGPTLGDQLKAALAAQKRMRKSK
;
A
#
# COMPACT_ATOMS: atom_id res chain seq x y z
N MET A 1 18.92 3.49 -1.42
CA MET A 1 18.46 4.39 -2.52
C MET A 1 17.67 5.52 -1.87
N ALA A 2 18.01 6.78 -2.13
CA ALA A 2 17.25 7.92 -1.60
C ALA A 2 15.87 7.98 -2.25
N LEU A 3 14.82 8.24 -1.44
CA LEU A 3 13.46 8.38 -1.95
C LEU A 3 13.32 9.68 -2.75
N LYS A 4 12.54 9.62 -3.84
CA LYS A 4 12.24 10.76 -4.70
C LYS A 4 10.76 10.84 -5.01
N THR A 5 10.28 12.05 -5.27
CA THR A 5 8.93 12.25 -5.81
C THR A 5 8.73 11.39 -7.07
N GLY A 6 7.56 10.75 -7.15
CA GLY A 6 7.21 9.78 -8.19
C GLY A 6 7.55 8.34 -7.81
N ASP A 7 8.27 8.09 -6.70
CA ASP A 7 8.45 6.74 -6.19
C ASP A 7 7.10 6.07 -5.90
N ILE A 8 6.98 4.82 -6.32
CA ILE A 8 5.79 4.00 -6.13
C ILE A 8 6.07 2.90 -5.13
N CYS A 9 5.12 2.63 -4.25
CA CYS A 9 5.09 1.44 -3.41
C CYS A 9 3.68 0.85 -3.37
N TYR A 10 3.56 -0.36 -2.83
CA TYR A 10 2.35 -1.15 -2.87
C TYR A 10 2.03 -1.71 -1.49
N SER A 11 0.75 -1.67 -1.12
CA SER A 11 0.20 -2.44 0.00
C SER A 11 -0.90 -3.38 -0.51
N VAL A 12 -1.21 -4.41 0.27
CA VAL A 12 -2.36 -5.29 0.01
C VAL A 12 -3.58 -4.75 0.76
N GLN A 13 -4.75 -4.88 0.13
CA GLN A 13 -6.05 -4.76 0.78
C GLN A 13 -6.87 -6.00 0.43
N TRP A 14 -7.73 -6.40 1.38
CA TRP A 14 -8.64 -7.52 1.23
C TRP A 14 -10.06 -7.05 0.99
N THR A 15 -10.69 -7.64 -0.02
CA THR A 15 -12.14 -7.59 -0.23
C THR A 15 -12.63 -9.04 -0.15
N GLY A 16 -12.97 -9.50 1.06
CA GLY A 16 -13.14 -10.92 1.35
C GLY A 16 -11.84 -11.70 1.14
N THR A 17 -11.82 -12.68 0.23
CA THR A 17 -10.60 -13.43 -0.17
C THR A 17 -9.91 -12.86 -1.41
N ARG A 18 -10.44 -11.76 -1.96
CA ARG A 18 -9.84 -11.09 -3.12
C ARG A 18 -8.74 -10.14 -2.66
N ILE A 19 -7.58 -10.29 -3.30
CA ILE A 19 -6.41 -9.43 -3.09
C ILE A 19 -6.47 -8.24 -4.02
N GLU A 20 -6.45 -7.04 -3.45
CA GLU A 20 -6.32 -5.79 -4.17
C GLU A 20 -4.98 -5.12 -3.82
N TYR A 21 -4.34 -4.51 -4.82
CA TYR A 21 -3.07 -3.81 -4.62
C TYR A 21 -3.32 -2.32 -4.61
N CYS A 22 -3.11 -1.68 -3.47
CA CYS A 22 -3.11 -0.23 -3.38
C CYS A 22 -1.75 0.29 -3.83
N GLU A 23 -1.77 1.09 -4.89
CA GLU A 23 -0.58 1.80 -5.37
C GLU A 23 -0.45 3.12 -4.63
N HIS A 24 0.66 3.33 -3.93
CA HIS A 24 0.97 4.55 -3.21
C HIS A 24 2.08 5.29 -3.94
N VAL A 25 1.87 6.57 -4.22
CA VAL A 25 2.86 7.40 -4.93
C VAL A 25 3.38 8.48 -3.99
N LEU A 26 4.70 8.58 -3.84
CA LEU A 26 5.34 9.68 -3.12
C LEU A 26 5.20 10.95 -3.96
N ARG A 27 4.42 11.93 -3.49
CA ARG A 27 4.15 13.16 -4.25
C ARG A 27 4.97 14.34 -3.78
N THR A 28 5.09 14.50 -2.48
CA THR A 28 5.72 15.67 -1.91
C THR A 28 6.70 15.22 -0.85
N ILE A 29 7.92 15.75 -0.90
CA ILE A 29 8.89 15.65 0.17
C ILE A 29 8.99 17.04 0.79
N ARG A 30 8.74 17.17 2.09
CA ARG A 30 8.88 18.44 2.80
C ARG A 30 9.81 18.25 3.98
N THR A 31 10.77 19.16 4.08
CA THR A 31 11.66 19.26 5.23
C THR A 31 11.14 20.37 6.14
N ARG A 32 10.93 20.05 7.43
CA ARG A 32 10.60 21.05 8.45
C ARG A 32 11.58 20.88 9.60
N LYS A 33 12.38 21.91 9.86
CA LYS A 33 13.50 21.88 10.81
C LYS A 33 14.47 20.74 10.46
N HIS A 34 14.45 19.65 11.24
CA HIS A 34 15.35 18.50 11.09
C HIS A 34 14.62 17.22 10.66
N LEU A 35 13.33 17.31 10.29
CA LEU A 35 12.53 16.17 9.91
C LEU A 35 12.06 16.29 8.46
N THR A 36 12.40 15.29 7.67
CA THR A 36 12.01 15.17 6.26
C THR A 36 10.86 14.17 6.14
N TYR A 37 9.72 14.64 5.64
CA TYR A 37 8.53 13.83 5.48
C TYR A 37 8.14 13.69 4.02
N GLY A 38 7.74 12.47 3.65
CA GLY A 38 7.10 12.13 2.40
C GLY A 38 5.59 12.08 2.57
N TYR A 39 4.87 12.63 1.60
CA TYR A 39 3.43 12.52 1.48
C TYR A 39 3.11 11.52 0.37
N TRP A 40 2.70 10.33 0.80
CA TRP A 40 2.31 9.21 -0.04
C TRP A 40 0.81 9.27 -0.29
N TRP A 41 0.41 9.12 -1.55
CA TRP A 41 -0.98 9.17 -1.96
C TRP A 41 -1.41 7.82 -2.51
N CYS A 42 -2.45 7.23 -1.91
CA CYS A 42 -3.07 6.01 -2.41
C CYS A 42 -3.83 6.31 -3.70
N LYS A 43 -3.61 5.48 -4.71
CA LYS A 43 -4.26 5.59 -6.01
C LYS A 43 -5.74 5.28 -5.89
N ILE A 44 -6.59 6.22 -6.33
CA ILE A 44 -8.04 6.03 -6.44
C ILE A 44 -8.32 5.41 -7.81
N PRO A 45 -8.98 4.24 -7.89
CA PRO A 45 -9.40 3.64 -9.15
C PRO A 45 -10.26 4.61 -9.98
N GLY A 46 -10.04 4.66 -11.29
CA GLY A 46 -10.80 5.53 -12.21
C GLY A 46 -10.37 7.01 -12.20
N VAL A 47 -9.52 7.45 -11.26
CA VAL A 47 -9.00 8.82 -11.23
C VAL A 47 -7.68 8.89 -12.01
N THR A 48 -7.68 9.66 -13.10
CA THR A 48 -6.47 10.02 -13.83
C THR A 48 -5.74 11.16 -13.10
N TRP A 49 -4.53 10.87 -12.63
CA TRP A 49 -3.69 11.88 -12.01
C TRP A 49 -3.28 12.91 -13.08
N GLY A 50 -3.55 14.21 -12.83
CA GLY A 50 -3.12 15.31 -13.70
C GLY A 50 -1.59 15.37 -13.85
N LYS A 51 -1.06 16.32 -14.65
CA LYS A 51 0.40 16.52 -14.84
C LYS A 51 1.05 17.24 -13.65
N LEU A 52 2.34 16.98 -13.38
CA LEU A 52 3.12 17.65 -12.32
C LEU A 52 3.09 19.16 -12.57
N SER A 53 2.53 19.97 -11.66
CA SER A 53 2.65 21.42 -11.76
C SER A 53 4.12 21.79 -11.60
N LYS A 54 4.68 22.41 -12.63
CA LYS A 54 6.03 22.97 -12.59
C LYS A 54 6.12 24.15 -11.59
N THR A 55 5.00 24.81 -11.31
CA THR A 55 4.92 26.01 -10.47
C THR A 55 4.80 25.66 -8.98
N HIS A 56 4.02 24.63 -8.65
CA HIS A 56 3.74 24.29 -7.25
C HIS A 56 4.46 23.03 -6.77
N GLY A 57 5.18 22.33 -7.66
CA GLY A 57 5.84 21.06 -7.34
C GLY A 57 4.88 19.92 -7.01
N ASP A 58 3.58 20.13 -7.20
CA ASP A 58 2.49 19.17 -6.96
C ASP A 58 1.74 18.93 -8.28
N TYR A 59 1.30 17.70 -8.56
CA TYR A 59 0.49 17.42 -9.75
C TYR A 59 -0.80 18.24 -9.73
N GLY A 60 -1.05 18.98 -10.81
CA GLY A 60 -2.07 20.02 -10.93
C GLY A 60 -3.42 19.56 -10.37
N TRP A 61 -3.91 20.33 -9.41
CA TRP A 61 -5.14 20.06 -8.68
C TRP A 61 -6.34 20.29 -9.61
N LEU A 62 -6.85 19.22 -10.22
CA LEU A 62 -8.30 19.04 -10.37
C LEU A 62 -8.83 18.53 -9.00
N PRO A 63 -10.08 18.83 -8.62
CA PRO A 63 -10.49 19.13 -7.24
C PRO A 63 -9.92 18.13 -6.24
N GLY A 64 -9.26 18.67 -5.22
CA GLY A 64 -8.30 17.97 -4.37
C GLY A 64 -8.73 16.56 -3.99
N ALA A 65 -7.92 15.58 -4.40
CA ALA A 65 -8.04 14.22 -3.92
C ALA A 65 -8.17 14.25 -2.39
N TRP A 66 -9.19 13.55 -1.89
CA TRP A 66 -9.58 13.63 -0.48
C TRP A 66 -8.37 13.40 0.43
N PRO A 67 -8.11 14.27 1.43
CA PRO A 67 -6.96 14.12 2.34
C PRO A 67 -6.87 12.76 3.02
N GLY A 68 -7.98 11.99 3.10
CA GLY A 68 -8.00 10.61 3.58
C GLY A 68 -7.09 9.65 2.80
N PHE A 69 -6.80 9.93 1.52
CA PHE A 69 -5.88 9.13 0.71
C PHE A 69 -4.40 9.52 0.88
N ARG A 70 -4.10 10.54 1.70
CA ARG A 70 -2.75 11.03 1.93
C ARG A 70 -2.18 10.51 3.25
N ARG A 71 -1.04 9.84 3.20
CA ARG A 71 -0.28 9.37 4.36
C ARG A 71 1.05 10.12 4.47
N LYS A 72 1.35 10.63 5.67
CA LYS A 72 2.62 11.27 6.00
C LYS A 72 3.58 10.22 6.56
N HIS A 73 4.77 10.10 6.01
CA HIS A 73 5.78 9.13 6.46
C HIS A 73 7.18 9.79 6.54
N PRO A 74 7.96 9.55 7.61
CA PRO A 74 9.36 10.01 7.67
C PRO A 74 10.21 9.37 6.56
N ILE A 75 10.93 10.15 5.76
CA ILE A 75 11.71 9.65 4.61
C ILE A 75 12.96 8.88 5.06
N ASP A 76 13.52 9.25 6.21
CA ASP A 76 14.68 8.59 6.84
C ASP A 76 14.41 7.13 7.23
N ARG A 77 13.13 6.76 7.39
CA ARG A 77 12.69 5.38 7.64
C ARG A 77 12.50 4.55 6.38
N GLY A 78 12.74 5.14 5.20
CA GLY A 78 12.56 4.47 3.92
C GLY A 78 11.11 4.43 3.46
N ARG A 79 10.75 3.40 2.68
CA ARG A 79 9.40 3.27 2.12
C ARG A 79 8.45 2.76 3.20
N PRO A 80 7.24 3.34 3.34
CA PRO A 80 6.24 2.79 4.26
C PRO A 80 5.68 1.44 3.81
N TYR A 81 5.79 1.13 2.52
CA TYR A 81 5.24 -0.08 1.90
C TYR A 81 6.23 -0.69 0.91
N ALA A 82 5.96 -1.91 0.45
CA ALA A 82 6.84 -2.63 -0.45
C ALA A 82 7.03 -1.95 -1.81
N ALA A 83 8.22 -2.02 -2.37
CA ALA A 83 8.52 -1.44 -3.69
C ALA A 83 7.87 -2.19 -4.86
N SER A 84 7.31 -3.39 -4.65
CA SER A 84 6.66 -4.19 -5.68
C SER A 84 5.43 -4.92 -5.14
N LYS A 85 4.49 -5.26 -6.02
CA LYS A 85 3.31 -6.07 -5.67
C LYS A 85 3.67 -7.42 -5.04
N LEU A 86 4.71 -8.09 -5.54
CA LEU A 86 5.17 -9.35 -4.97
C LEU A 86 5.79 -9.15 -3.57
N GLY A 87 6.47 -8.02 -3.35
CA GLY A 87 6.94 -7.63 -2.02
C GLY A 87 5.77 -7.39 -1.07
N ALA A 88 4.78 -6.61 -1.49
CA ALA A 88 3.59 -6.32 -0.68
C ALA A 88 2.86 -7.60 -0.27
N LEU A 89 2.73 -8.54 -1.19
CA LEU A 89 2.13 -9.84 -0.92
C LEU A 89 2.96 -10.69 0.06
N ARG A 90 4.29 -10.57 0.06
CA ARG A 90 5.15 -11.27 1.02
C ARG A 90 5.00 -10.69 2.42
N ASP A 91 4.96 -9.37 2.52
CA ASP A 91 4.75 -8.67 3.78
C ASP A 91 3.37 -9.06 4.37
N GLU A 92 2.33 -9.05 3.54
CA GLU A 92 0.97 -9.49 3.93
C GLU A 92 0.93 -10.95 4.42
N ILE A 93 1.63 -11.87 3.74
CA ILE A 93 1.71 -13.27 4.18
C ILE A 93 2.41 -13.38 5.55
N ALA A 94 3.43 -12.56 5.80
CA ALA A 94 4.11 -12.55 7.09
C ALA A 94 3.18 -12.03 8.19
N ASP A 95 2.45 -10.94 7.93
CA ASP A 95 1.49 -10.37 8.86
C ASP A 95 0.35 -11.35 9.17
N LEU A 96 -0.27 -11.97 8.14
CA LEU A 96 -1.30 -12.99 8.33
C LEU A 96 -0.82 -14.16 9.19
N ARG A 97 0.42 -14.62 9.02
CA ARG A 97 0.98 -15.69 9.85
C ARG A 97 1.12 -15.29 11.32
N VAL A 98 1.55 -14.05 11.58
CA VAL A 98 1.64 -13.52 12.94
C VAL A 98 0.25 -13.39 13.56
N THR A 99 -0.73 -12.88 12.81
CA THR A 99 -2.10 -12.72 13.26
C THR A 99 -2.75 -14.08 13.54
N ILE A 100 -2.58 -15.07 12.66
CA ILE A 100 -3.07 -16.45 12.88
C ILE A 100 -2.43 -17.08 14.11
N ALA A 101 -1.13 -16.87 14.34
CA ALA A 101 -0.47 -17.37 15.54
C ALA A 101 -1.04 -16.76 16.83
N ARG A 102 -1.61 -15.55 16.75
CA ARG A 102 -2.18 -14.83 17.89
C ARG A 102 -3.66 -15.14 18.13
N TYR A 103 -4.45 -15.27 17.07
CA TYR A 103 -5.92 -15.35 17.16
C TYR A 103 -6.49 -16.69 16.68
N GLY A 104 -5.70 -17.51 15.99
CA GLY A 104 -6.17 -18.74 15.36
C GLY A 104 -6.50 -18.56 13.88
N ALA A 105 -6.54 -19.67 13.15
CA ALA A 105 -6.79 -19.66 11.71
C ALA A 105 -8.28 -19.51 11.35
N ASP A 106 -9.17 -19.94 12.25
CA ASP A 106 -10.62 -19.93 12.06
C ASP A 106 -11.26 -18.60 12.47
N GLU A 107 -10.46 -17.66 12.98
CA GLU A 107 -10.92 -16.32 13.32
C GLU A 107 -11.40 -15.61 12.04
N PRO A 108 -12.63 -15.07 12.02
CA PRO A 108 -13.12 -14.28 10.91
C PRO A 108 -12.30 -12.98 10.80
N TYR A 109 -11.98 -12.57 9.58
CA TYR A 109 -11.23 -11.33 9.37
C TYR A 109 -12.05 -10.07 9.69
N ASP A 110 -13.38 -10.14 9.60
CA ASP A 110 -14.31 -9.05 9.91
C ASP A 110 -15.43 -9.52 10.87
N GLU A 111 -16.07 -8.55 11.54
CA GLU A 111 -17.12 -8.80 12.54
C GLU A 111 -18.39 -9.41 11.93
N ASP A 112 -18.55 -9.34 10.60
CA ASP A 112 -19.71 -9.84 9.85
C ASP A 112 -19.61 -11.34 9.50
N GLY A 113 -18.58 -12.05 9.99
CA GLY A 113 -18.40 -13.48 9.72
C GLY A 113 -17.85 -13.77 8.32
N GLY A 114 -17.08 -12.84 7.78
CA GLY A 114 -16.37 -12.98 6.51
C GLY A 114 -15.28 -14.07 6.53
N PRO A 115 -14.46 -14.14 5.46
CA PRO A 115 -13.46 -15.19 5.32
C PRO A 115 -12.52 -15.25 6.52
N THR A 116 -12.14 -16.46 6.89
CA THR A 116 -11.21 -16.67 7.99
C THR A 116 -9.81 -16.18 7.62
N LEU A 117 -8.99 -15.87 8.64
CA LEU A 117 -7.58 -15.57 8.43
C LEU A 117 -6.85 -16.69 7.67
N GLY A 118 -7.22 -17.95 7.93
CA GLY A 118 -6.72 -19.12 7.21
C GLY A 118 -7.05 -19.10 5.73
N ASP A 119 -8.25 -18.68 5.35
CA ASP A 119 -8.68 -18.58 3.95
C ASP A 119 -7.95 -17.48 3.19
N GLN A 120 -7.75 -16.32 3.83
CA GLN A 120 -6.92 -15.25 3.26
C GLN A 120 -5.46 -15.70 3.09
N LEU A 121 -4.88 -16.40 4.06
CA LEU A 121 -3.53 -16.93 3.93
C LEU A 121 -3.41 -17.91 2.76
N LYS A 122 -4.38 -18.82 2.59
CA LYS A 122 -4.44 -19.74 1.43
C LYS A 122 -4.50 -18.96 0.11
N ALA A 123 -5.36 -17.95 0.03
CA ALA A 123 -5.50 -17.09 -1.14
C ALA A 123 -4.20 -16.34 -1.48
N ALA A 124 -3.54 -15.78 -0.46
CA ALA A 124 -2.27 -15.07 -0.59
C ALA A 124 -1.13 -15.97 -1.08
N LEU A 125 -1.00 -17.17 -0.51
CA LEU A 125 0.01 -18.16 -0.95
C LEU A 125 -0.24 -18.61 -2.39
N ALA A 126 -1.51 -18.84 -2.78
CA ALA A 126 -1.87 -19.19 -4.14
C ALA A 126 -1.57 -18.05 -5.13
N ALA A 127 -1.83 -16.79 -4.75
CA ALA A 127 -1.47 -15.62 -5.55
C ALA A 127 0.06 -15.49 -5.70
N GLN A 128 0.82 -15.71 -4.63
CA GLN A 128 2.28 -15.65 -4.66
C GLN A 128 2.86 -16.68 -5.63
N LYS A 129 2.32 -17.92 -5.61
CA LYS A 129 2.72 -18.99 -6.54
C LYS A 129 2.41 -18.61 -7.99
N ARG A 130 1.25 -18.01 -8.27
CA ARG A 130 0.87 -17.52 -9.62
C ARG A 130 1.83 -16.44 -10.11
N MET A 131 2.14 -15.44 -9.28
CA MET A 131 3.06 -14.35 -9.65
C MET A 131 4.49 -14.84 -9.93
N ARG A 132 4.96 -15.87 -9.21
CA ARG A 132 6.29 -16.46 -9.46
C ARG A 132 6.38 -17.19 -10.79
N LYS A 133 5.28 -17.78 -11.27
CA LYS A 133 5.23 -18.50 -12.57
C LYS A 133 5.12 -17.57 -13.78
N SER A 134 4.68 -16.34 -13.58
CA SER A 134 4.47 -15.36 -14.65
C SER A 134 5.72 -14.54 -14.99
N LYS A 135 6.87 -14.86 -14.38
CA LYS A 135 8.15 -14.16 -14.54
C LYS A 135 9.13 -15.06 -15.27
#